data_AF-K8F258-F1
#
_entry.id   AF-K8F258-F1
#
_cell.length_a   1.000
_cell.length_b   1.000
_cell.length_c   1.000
_cell.angle_alpha   90.00
_cell.angle_beta   90.00
_cell.angle_gamma   90.00
#
_symmetry.space_group_name_H-M   'P 1'
#
loop_
_entity.id
_entity.type
_entity.pdbx_description
1 polymer ?
#
loop_
_entity_poly.entity_id
_entity_poly.type
_entity_poly.pdbx_seq_one_letter_code
_entity_poly.pdbx_strand_id
1 'polypeptide(L)'
;MYEPSIRRKSLQYSCDICGEIPILRKRWCCDVCEDYDICDNCHQTQKERLLKKTNRKNKNNSSKDNTNNNNNNNKEKGGGDVAMMSDSDEETDSEEENSDEEDEGDDVHTDSHSMRAYAVNETMEPLHSGKLSSVAEDACCRWFMDALKQAKRGDPNQAALVSQMMLEGYGCNADPKEARYWAHVARNAGARRIEGVYDELP
;
A
#
# COMPACT_ATOMS: atom_id res chain seq x y z
N MET A 1 -1.66 -7.20 -3.18
CA MET A 1 -0.46 -7.94 -2.69
C MET A 1 -1.02 -9.10 -1.91
N TYR A 2 -0.84 -10.36 -2.34
CA TYR A 2 -1.59 -11.48 -1.76
C TYR A 2 -1.29 -11.65 -0.26
N GLU A 3 -2.32 -11.68 0.57
CA GLU A 3 -2.16 -11.78 2.02
C GLU A 3 -1.95 -13.24 2.46
N PRO A 4 -0.85 -13.54 3.17
CA PRO A 4 -0.53 -14.91 3.52
C PRO A 4 -1.64 -15.50 4.38
N SER A 5 -2.10 -16.70 4.05
CA SER A 5 -3.19 -17.35 4.78
C SER A 5 -2.72 -17.76 6.17
N ILE A 6 -2.82 -16.85 7.14
CA ILE A 6 -2.52 -17.14 8.54
C ILE A 6 -3.73 -17.86 9.13
N ARG A 7 -3.45 -18.87 9.97
CA ARG A 7 -4.49 -19.62 10.71
C ARG A 7 -5.46 -18.72 11.49
N ARG A 8 -4.96 -17.57 11.96
CA ARG A 8 -5.74 -16.52 12.63
C ARG A 8 -6.14 -15.43 11.64
N LYS A 9 -7.41 -15.44 11.23
CA LYS A 9 -7.95 -14.51 10.22
C LYS A 9 -7.72 -13.04 10.58
N SER A 10 -7.87 -12.62 11.84
CA SER A 10 -7.72 -11.20 12.22
C SER A 10 -6.32 -10.66 12.03
N LEU A 11 -5.31 -11.53 11.95
CA LEU A 11 -3.90 -11.17 11.82
C LEU A 11 -3.42 -11.25 10.37
N GLN A 12 -4.24 -11.76 9.45
CA GLN A 12 -3.90 -11.93 8.04
C GLN A 12 -3.57 -10.60 7.37
N TYR A 13 -4.16 -9.53 7.87
CA TYR A 13 -4.22 -8.27 7.16
C TYR A 13 -2.99 -7.40 7.33
N SER A 14 -2.56 -6.76 6.25
CA SER A 14 -1.46 -5.78 6.27
C SER A 14 -1.89 -4.38 5.84
N CYS A 15 -1.25 -3.36 6.40
CA CYS A 15 -1.55 -1.98 6.05
C CYS A 15 -0.90 -1.62 4.70
N ASP A 16 -1.67 -1.21 3.70
CA ASP A 16 -1.15 -0.87 2.37
C ASP A 16 -0.26 0.37 2.34
N ILE A 17 -0.39 1.26 3.35
CA ILE A 17 0.39 2.49 3.41
C ILE A 17 1.76 2.27 4.07
N CYS A 18 1.79 1.56 5.19
CA CYS A 18 3.01 1.43 6.00
C CYS A 18 3.57 0.00 6.05
N GLY A 19 2.88 -0.97 5.44
CA GLY A 19 3.25 -2.38 5.47
C GLY A 19 3.11 -3.05 6.83
N GLU A 20 2.48 -2.40 7.82
CA GLU A 20 2.30 -2.97 9.16
C GLU A 20 1.51 -4.28 9.09
N ILE A 21 2.14 -5.34 9.59
CA ILE A 21 1.56 -6.68 9.70
C ILE A 21 1.91 -7.28 11.08
N PRO A 22 0.96 -7.94 11.76
CA PRO A 22 -0.49 -7.80 11.54
C PRO A 22 -0.99 -6.39 11.89
N ILE A 23 -2.10 -5.93 11.29
CA ILE A 23 -2.77 -4.72 11.76
C ILE A 23 -3.36 -4.97 13.15
N LEU A 24 -2.89 -4.25 14.16
CA LEU A 24 -3.36 -4.37 15.54
C LEU A 24 -4.43 -3.32 15.89
N ARG A 25 -5.24 -3.62 16.91
CA ARG A 25 -6.29 -2.76 17.51
C ARG A 25 -7.49 -2.48 16.61
N LYS A 26 -7.29 -1.79 15.48
CA LYS A 26 -8.37 -1.40 14.57
C LYS A 26 -7.86 -1.41 13.13
N ARG A 27 -8.51 -2.24 12.32
CA ARG A 27 -8.29 -2.34 10.87
C ARG A 27 -9.34 -1.49 10.16
N TRP A 28 -8.92 -0.63 9.25
CA TRP A 28 -9.79 0.16 8.40
C TRP A 28 -9.76 -0.41 7.00
N CYS A 29 -10.89 -0.94 6.55
CA CYS A 29 -11.06 -1.53 5.22
C CYS A 29 -11.83 -0.55 4.33
N CYS A 30 -11.40 -0.37 3.10
CA CYS A 30 -12.16 0.41 2.13
C CYS A 30 -13.44 -0.34 1.73
N ASP A 31 -14.59 0.36 1.68
CA ASP A 31 -15.84 -0.26 1.22
C ASP A 31 -15.93 -0.35 -0.32
N VAL A 32 -14.98 0.26 -1.03
CA VAL A 32 -15.00 0.39 -2.50
C VAL A 32 -13.90 -0.46 -3.15
N CYS A 33 -12.68 -0.39 -2.64
CA CYS A 33 -11.54 -1.14 -3.18
C CYS A 33 -11.59 -2.61 -2.72
N GLU A 34 -11.19 -3.53 -3.59
CA GLU A 34 -11.26 -4.98 -3.33
C GLU A 34 -10.33 -5.45 -2.21
N ASP A 35 -9.15 -4.85 -2.08
CA ASP A 35 -8.09 -5.29 -1.15
C ASP A 35 -7.31 -4.08 -0.61
N TYR A 36 -8.01 -3.12 0.01
CA TYR A 36 -7.38 -1.94 0.61
C TYR A 36 -7.66 -1.82 2.10
N ASP A 37 -6.61 -1.98 2.89
CA ASP A 37 -6.63 -2.01 4.33
C ASP A 37 -5.53 -1.17 4.95
N ILE A 38 -5.88 -0.39 5.98
CA ILE A 38 -4.93 0.45 6.68
C ILE A 38 -5.08 0.35 8.19
N CYS A 39 -3.97 0.56 8.89
CA CYS A 39 -3.97 0.61 10.35
C CYS A 39 -4.56 1.92 10.87
N ASP A 40 -4.94 1.94 12.16
CA ASP A 40 -5.56 3.09 12.82
C ASP A 40 -4.73 4.38 12.68
N ASN A 41 -3.41 4.28 12.77
CA ASN A 41 -2.49 5.42 12.62
C ASN A 41 -2.51 6.01 11.20
N CYS A 42 -2.51 5.16 10.19
CA CYS A 42 -2.53 5.57 8.79
C CYS A 42 -3.87 6.23 8.43
N HIS A 43 -4.98 5.64 8.88
CA HIS A 43 -6.32 6.21 8.70
C HIS A 43 -6.44 7.60 9.37
N GLN A 44 -5.97 7.75 10.61
CA GLN A 44 -6.01 9.04 11.30
C GLN A 44 -5.19 10.11 10.57
N THR A 45 -4.01 9.73 10.06
CA THR A 45 -3.15 10.63 9.27
C THR A 45 -3.83 11.10 7.99
N GLN A 46 -4.48 10.21 7.24
CA GLN A 46 -5.25 10.57 6.05
C GLN A 46 -6.41 11.52 6.39
N LYS A 47 -7.19 11.20 7.43
CA LYS A 47 -8.30 12.04 7.90
C LYS A 47 -7.85 13.46 8.26
N GLU A 48 -6.74 13.61 8.96
CA GLU A 48 -6.18 14.93 9.30
C GLU A 48 -5.72 15.70 8.05
N ARG A 49 -5.14 15.01 7.06
CA ARG A 49 -4.76 15.63 5.78
C ARG A 49 -5.99 16.16 5.04
N LEU A 50 -7.08 15.40 5.01
CA LEU A 50 -8.34 15.81 4.40
C LEU A 50 -8.96 17.03 5.08
N LEU A 51 -9.02 17.05 6.41
CA LEU A 51 -9.51 18.19 7.20
C LEU A 51 -8.68 19.47 6.95
N LYS A 52 -7.37 19.33 6.77
CA LYS A 52 -6.50 20.47 6.41
C LYS A 52 -6.79 20.97 4.99
N LYS A 53 -7.06 20.07 4.03
CA LYS A 53 -7.40 20.43 2.64
C LYS A 53 -8.74 21.20 2.59
N THR A 54 -9.77 20.77 3.32
CA THR A 54 -11.08 21.44 3.34
C THR A 54 -11.00 22.83 3.95
N ASN A 55 -10.29 22.98 5.08
CA ASN A 55 -10.10 24.28 5.73
C ASN A 55 -9.36 25.30 4.84
N ARG A 56 -8.37 24.85 4.05
CA ARG A 56 -7.68 25.71 3.07
C ARG A 56 -8.59 26.17 1.93
N LYS A 57 -9.43 25.28 1.40
CA LYS A 57 -10.42 25.63 0.35
C LYS A 57 -11.41 26.67 0.86
N ASN A 58 -11.93 26.50 2.08
CA ASN A 58 -12.85 27.48 2.68
C ASN A 58 -12.19 28.85 2.88
N LYS A 59 -10.92 28.88 3.34
CA LYS A 59 -10.18 30.14 3.50
C LYS A 59 -9.95 30.88 2.17
N ASN A 60 -9.66 30.14 1.10
CA ASN A 60 -9.44 30.72 -0.23
C ASN A 60 -10.74 31.20 -0.90
N ASN A 61 -11.87 30.54 -0.62
CA ASN A 61 -13.19 30.97 -1.11
C ASN A 61 -13.65 32.26 -0.40
N SER A 62 -13.41 32.40 0.91
CA SER A 62 -13.72 33.63 1.65
C SER A 62 -12.93 34.87 1.20
N SER A 63 -11.82 34.72 0.46
CA SER A 63 -11.06 35.84 -0.11
C SER A 63 -11.50 36.25 -1.53
N LYS A 64 -12.31 35.43 -2.24
CA LYS A 64 -12.80 35.77 -3.59
C LYS A 64 -14.13 36.51 -3.62
N ASP A 65 -14.89 36.49 -2.53
CA ASP A 65 -16.17 37.22 -2.43
C ASP A 65 -16.01 38.71 -2.08
N ASN A 66 -14.78 39.23 -2.03
CA ASN A 66 -14.50 40.64 -1.69
C ASN A 66 -13.81 41.41 -2.83
N THR A 67 -14.17 41.12 -4.08
CA THR A 67 -13.87 42.00 -5.22
C THR A 67 -15.04 41.99 -6.21
N ASN A 68 -16.12 42.68 -5.84
CA ASN A 68 -17.03 43.23 -6.83
C ASN A 68 -17.62 44.53 -6.30
N ASN A 69 -16.94 45.64 -6.59
CA ASN A 69 -17.61 46.93 -6.74
C ASN A 69 -16.72 47.93 -7.50
N ASN A 70 -17.20 48.30 -8.70
CA ASN A 70 -17.04 49.59 -9.41
C ASN A 70 -15.63 49.97 -9.91
N ASN A 71 -15.39 50.42 -11.15
CA ASN A 71 -16.15 51.39 -11.96
C ASN A 71 -15.63 51.48 -13.42
N ASN A 72 -16.58 51.71 -14.35
CA ASN A 72 -16.62 52.67 -15.48
C ASN A 72 -15.45 52.95 -16.46
N ASN A 73 -15.81 52.77 -17.75
CA ASN A 73 -15.74 53.68 -18.91
C ASN A 73 -14.44 54.39 -19.37
N ASN A 74 -14.22 54.24 -20.69
CA ASN A 74 -13.74 55.20 -21.70
C ASN A 74 -12.23 55.42 -21.97
N LYS A 75 -11.85 54.99 -23.19
CA LYS A 75 -11.44 55.82 -24.36
C LYS A 75 -9.95 56.22 -24.55
N GLU A 76 -9.51 55.91 -25.77
CA GLU A 76 -8.49 56.53 -26.65
C GLU A 76 -6.98 56.17 -26.59
N LYS A 77 -6.56 55.63 -27.75
CA LYS A 77 -5.37 55.94 -28.60
C LYS A 77 -3.95 55.54 -28.15
N GLY A 78 -3.33 54.72 -29.02
CA GLY A 78 -2.17 55.16 -29.81
C GLY A 78 -0.87 54.36 -29.69
N GLY A 79 -0.47 53.70 -30.79
CA GLY A 79 0.88 53.80 -31.38
C GLY A 79 1.97 52.77 -31.03
N GLY A 80 2.34 51.96 -32.04
CA GLY A 80 3.68 51.41 -32.38
C GLY A 80 4.32 50.40 -31.42
N ASP A 81 5.19 49.46 -31.81
CA ASP A 81 5.71 48.90 -33.06
C ASP A 81 6.53 47.64 -32.64
N VAL A 82 6.60 46.61 -33.52
CA VAL A 82 7.66 45.58 -33.77
C VAL A 82 8.39 44.87 -32.60
N ALA A 83 8.67 43.55 -32.58
CA ALA A 83 9.34 42.70 -33.57
C ALA A 83 9.15 41.19 -33.17
N MET A 84 9.04 40.23 -34.14
CA MET A 84 10.07 39.24 -34.58
C MET A 84 10.62 38.31 -33.46
N MET A 85 10.74 36.99 -33.56
CA MET A 85 10.90 36.06 -34.70
C MET A 85 10.74 34.59 -34.22
N SER A 86 10.12 33.74 -35.07
CA SER A 86 10.48 32.34 -35.49
C SER A 86 10.85 31.25 -34.46
N ASP A 87 10.10 30.14 -34.39
CA ASP A 87 10.22 28.85 -35.17
C ASP A 87 11.11 27.83 -34.40
N SER A 88 10.87 26.51 -34.34
CA SER A 88 10.23 25.60 -35.29
C SER A 88 9.66 24.36 -34.60
N ASP A 89 8.64 23.81 -35.25
CA ASP A 89 7.89 22.59 -35.02
C ASP A 89 8.60 21.29 -35.47
N GLU A 90 7.82 20.21 -35.38
CA GLU A 90 7.85 18.90 -36.06
C GLU A 90 8.32 17.74 -35.17
N GLU A 91 7.43 16.90 -34.61
CA GLU A 91 6.35 16.03 -35.15
C GLU A 91 6.84 14.83 -35.97
N THR A 92 5.98 13.81 -36.01
CA THR A 92 6.02 12.49 -36.69
C THR A 92 6.42 11.33 -35.77
N ASP A 93 5.56 10.42 -35.29
CA ASP A 93 4.32 9.74 -35.74
C ASP A 93 4.54 8.35 -36.34
N SER A 94 3.58 7.47 -36.02
CA SER A 94 3.22 6.17 -36.57
C SER A 94 4.04 4.95 -36.14
N GLU A 95 3.50 3.76 -35.90
CA GLU A 95 2.18 3.16 -35.60
C GLU A 95 2.51 1.65 -35.62
N GLU A 96 1.92 0.80 -34.77
CA GLU A 96 1.52 -0.57 -35.12
C GLU A 96 0.77 -1.24 -33.95
N GLU A 97 -0.19 -2.09 -34.31
CA GLU A 97 -1.46 -2.35 -33.63
C GLU A 97 -1.53 -3.65 -32.79
N ASN A 98 -2.59 -3.71 -31.97
CA ASN A 98 -3.42 -4.85 -31.55
C ASN A 98 -2.95 -5.78 -30.42
N SER A 99 -3.64 -5.66 -29.27
CA SER A 99 -4.61 -6.69 -28.82
C SER A 99 -5.53 -6.12 -27.75
N ASP A 100 -6.81 -6.47 -27.82
CA ASP A 100 -7.88 -6.14 -26.89
C ASP A 100 -7.47 -6.35 -25.40
N GLU A 101 -7.29 -5.25 -24.67
CA GLU A 101 -7.31 -5.28 -23.20
C GLU A 101 -8.60 -4.58 -22.78
N GLU A 102 -9.52 -5.37 -22.23
CA GLU A 102 -10.61 -4.85 -21.42
C GLU A 102 -9.97 -3.90 -20.40
N ASP A 103 -10.34 -2.62 -20.45
CA ASP A 103 -9.96 -1.59 -19.50
C ASP A 103 -10.58 -1.98 -18.14
N GLU A 104 -10.00 -2.99 -17.50
CA GLU A 104 -10.08 -3.25 -16.07
C GLU A 104 -9.45 -2.02 -15.44
N GLY A 105 -10.25 -0.98 -15.26
CA GLY A 105 -9.87 0.19 -14.49
C GLY A 105 -9.45 -0.29 -13.11
N ASP A 106 -8.13 -0.41 -12.91
CA ASP A 106 -7.53 -0.63 -11.60
C ASP A 106 -8.15 0.42 -10.67
N ASP A 107 -9.01 -0.01 -9.76
CA ASP A 107 -9.73 0.85 -8.81
C ASP A 107 -8.73 1.45 -7.80
N VAL A 108 -7.93 2.42 -8.25
CA VAL A 108 -6.93 3.11 -7.45
C VAL A 108 -7.63 3.77 -6.28
N HIS A 109 -7.25 3.38 -5.07
CA HIS A 109 -7.84 3.94 -3.85
C HIS A 109 -7.75 5.47 -3.82
N THR A 110 -8.87 6.12 -3.53
CA THR A 110 -8.93 7.58 -3.34
C THR A 110 -9.28 7.93 -1.89
N ASP A 111 -8.74 9.05 -1.39
CA ASP A 111 -9.05 9.59 -0.05
C ASP A 111 -10.57 9.84 0.17
N SER A 112 -11.39 9.84 -0.90
CA SER A 112 -12.85 10.00 -0.84
C SER A 112 -13.62 8.72 -0.54
N HIS A 113 -13.01 7.54 -0.69
CA HIS A 113 -13.71 6.29 -0.46
C HIS A 113 -14.09 6.13 1.01
N SER A 114 -15.28 5.59 1.25
CA SER A 114 -15.71 5.23 2.61
C SER A 114 -14.82 4.11 3.15
N MET A 115 -14.52 4.17 4.44
CA MET A 115 -13.78 3.13 5.15
C MET A 115 -14.55 2.63 6.37
N ARG A 116 -14.58 1.31 6.53
CA ARG A 116 -15.20 0.62 7.66
C ARG A 116 -14.14 0.18 8.66
N ALA A 117 -14.43 0.41 9.94
CA ALA A 117 -13.59 -0.04 11.03
C ALA A 117 -13.97 -1.45 11.51
N TYR A 118 -12.98 -2.32 11.62
CA TYR A 118 -13.06 -3.61 12.27
C TYR A 118 -12.16 -3.61 13.51
N ALA A 119 -12.72 -3.95 14.67
CA ALA A 119 -11.95 -4.12 15.90
C ALA A 119 -11.16 -5.42 15.84
N VAL A 120 -9.85 -5.33 16.05
CA VAL A 120 -8.95 -6.50 16.15
C VAL A 120 -8.73 -6.77 17.62
N ASN A 121 -9.39 -7.81 18.13
CA ASN A 121 -9.32 -8.20 19.54
C ASN A 121 -8.14 -9.14 19.85
N GLU A 122 -7.51 -9.68 18.80
CA GLU A 122 -6.36 -10.56 18.95
C GLU A 122 -5.11 -9.75 19.29
N THR A 123 -4.45 -10.13 20.38
CA THR A 123 -3.15 -9.60 20.75
C THR A 123 -2.07 -10.55 20.24
N MET A 124 -0.93 -10.00 19.80
CA MET A 124 0.28 -10.78 19.52
C MET A 124 1.05 -11.14 20.80
N GLU A 125 0.37 -11.17 21.94
CA GLU A 125 1.00 -11.52 23.21
C GLU A 125 1.29 -13.02 23.26
N PRO A 126 2.46 -13.45 23.76
CA PRO A 126 2.78 -14.87 23.85
C PRO A 126 1.80 -15.59 24.77
N LEU A 127 1.35 -16.77 24.35
CA LEU A 127 0.61 -17.68 25.21
C LEU A 127 1.58 -18.39 26.17
N HIS A 128 1.58 -18.02 27.45
CA HIS A 128 2.56 -18.50 28.43
C HIS A 128 2.17 -19.80 29.14
N SER A 129 0.93 -20.29 28.99
CA SER A 129 0.45 -21.50 29.66
C SER A 129 -0.75 -22.12 28.94
N GLY A 130 -0.96 -23.43 29.08
CA GLY A 130 -2.07 -24.15 28.45
C GLY A 130 -1.62 -25.49 27.84
N LYS A 131 -2.33 -25.96 26.82
CA LYS A 131 -1.91 -27.14 26.05
C LYS A 131 -0.62 -26.83 25.30
N LEU A 132 0.37 -27.74 25.38
CA LEU A 132 1.65 -27.57 24.71
C LEU A 132 1.49 -27.31 23.21
N SER A 133 0.56 -27.99 22.55
CA SER A 133 0.27 -27.79 21.12
C SER A 133 -0.16 -26.36 20.82
N SER A 134 -0.99 -25.74 21.67
CA SER A 134 -1.48 -24.37 21.49
C SER A 134 -0.39 -23.34 21.76
N VAL A 135 0.47 -23.58 22.77
CA VAL A 135 1.64 -22.72 23.04
C VAL A 135 2.62 -22.76 21.87
N ALA A 136 2.92 -23.96 21.36
CA ALA A 136 3.80 -24.15 20.22
C ALA A 136 3.24 -23.51 18.94
N GLU A 137 1.95 -23.68 18.68
CA GLU A 137 1.28 -23.07 17.53
C GLU A 137 1.31 -21.54 17.59
N ASP A 138 1.02 -20.94 18.75
CA ASP A 138 1.11 -19.48 18.94
C ASP A 138 2.55 -18.96 18.74
N ALA A 139 3.54 -19.67 19.29
CA ALA A 139 4.95 -19.33 19.12
C ALA A 139 5.36 -19.37 17.64
N CYS A 140 4.98 -20.42 16.90
CA CYS A 140 5.24 -20.53 15.46
C CYS A 140 4.54 -19.42 14.67
N CYS A 141 3.27 -19.11 14.96
CA CYS A 141 2.55 -18.02 14.28
C CYS A 141 3.23 -16.66 14.49
N ARG A 142 3.62 -16.36 15.73
CA ARG A 142 4.34 -15.12 16.06
C ARG A 142 5.70 -15.04 15.36
N TRP A 143 6.42 -16.15 15.33
CA TRP A 143 7.72 -16.21 14.66
C TRP A 143 7.58 -15.97 13.15
N PHE A 144 6.59 -16.61 12.51
CA PHE A 144 6.28 -16.38 11.09
C PHE A 144 5.97 -14.91 10.80
N MET A 145 5.13 -14.28 11.64
CA MET A 145 4.81 -12.85 11.52
C MET A 145 6.02 -11.95 11.65
N ASP A 146 6.90 -12.22 12.60
CA ASP A 146 8.11 -11.43 12.78
C ASP A 146 9.07 -11.59 11.59
N ALA A 147 9.26 -12.82 11.11
CA ALA A 147 10.06 -13.10 9.92
C ALA A 147 9.50 -12.38 8.69
N LEU A 148 8.20 -12.47 8.45
CA LEU A 148 7.52 -11.78 7.34
C LEU A 148 7.66 -10.26 7.42
N LYS A 149 7.54 -9.70 8.64
CA LYS A 149 7.73 -8.27 8.86
C LYS A 149 9.15 -7.82 8.54
N GLN A 150 10.16 -8.63 8.86
CA GLN A 150 11.55 -8.35 8.51
C GLN A 150 11.82 -8.54 7.01
N ALA A 151 11.22 -9.57 6.40
CA ALA A 151 11.31 -9.81 4.96
C ALA A 151 10.72 -8.64 4.15
N LYS A 152 9.55 -8.11 4.55
CA LYS A 152 8.94 -6.90 3.95
C LYS A 152 9.80 -5.64 4.12
N ARG A 153 10.68 -5.58 5.13
CA ARG A 153 11.68 -4.50 5.28
C ARG A 153 12.91 -4.71 4.39
N GLY A 154 12.97 -5.80 3.64
CA GLY A 154 14.03 -6.12 2.71
C GLY A 154 15.14 -7.01 3.27
N ASP A 155 14.93 -7.72 4.40
CA ASP A 155 15.90 -8.72 4.85
C ASP A 155 15.80 -9.99 3.97
N PRO A 156 16.84 -10.29 3.16
CA PRO A 156 16.78 -11.40 2.21
C PRO A 156 16.81 -12.77 2.90
N ASN A 157 17.44 -12.89 4.07
CA ASN A 157 17.46 -14.18 4.78
C ASN A 157 16.10 -14.47 5.41
N GLN A 158 15.40 -13.43 5.85
CA GLN A 158 14.04 -13.57 6.37
C GLN A 158 13.06 -13.88 5.25
N ALA A 159 13.26 -13.35 4.04
CA ALA A 159 12.51 -13.75 2.85
C ALA A 159 12.69 -15.25 2.54
N ALA A 160 13.93 -15.77 2.64
CA ALA A 160 14.19 -17.20 2.46
C ALA A 160 13.48 -18.04 3.56
N LEU A 161 13.53 -17.60 4.81
CA LEU A 161 12.84 -18.23 5.94
C LEU A 161 11.32 -18.30 5.70
N VAL A 162 10.73 -17.16 5.35
CA VAL A 162 9.29 -17.05 5.08
C VAL A 162 8.87 -17.99 3.96
N SER A 163 9.66 -18.07 2.87
CA SER A 163 9.42 -19.03 1.80
C SER A 163 9.33 -20.46 2.32
N GLN A 164 10.31 -20.90 3.10
CA GLN A 164 10.33 -22.25 3.66
C GLN A 164 9.16 -22.50 4.61
N MET A 165 8.86 -21.55 5.48
CA MET A 165 7.73 -21.62 6.41
C MET A 165 6.39 -21.76 5.67
N MET A 166 6.22 -21.08 4.52
CA MET A 166 5.04 -21.18 3.66
C MET A 166 4.98 -22.49 2.86
N LEU A 167 6.11 -23.06 2.45
CA LEU A 167 6.12 -24.39 1.80
C LEU A 167 5.64 -25.48 2.76
N GLU A 168 6.14 -25.46 4.00
CA GLU A 168 5.84 -26.49 4.99
C GLU A 168 4.55 -26.20 5.78
N GLY A 169 4.12 -24.94 5.85
CA GLY A 169 2.95 -24.51 6.61
C GLY A 169 3.21 -24.35 8.11
N TYR A 170 4.42 -23.96 8.49
CA TYR A 170 4.77 -23.66 9.88
C TYR A 170 4.35 -22.24 10.25
N GLY A 171 3.51 -22.09 11.28
CA GLY A 171 3.01 -20.77 11.74
C GLY A 171 2.02 -20.09 10.78
N CYS A 172 1.76 -20.67 9.61
CA CYS A 172 0.81 -20.23 8.60
C CYS A 172 0.11 -21.44 7.96
N ASN A 173 -0.84 -21.22 7.05
CA ASN A 173 -1.30 -22.25 6.13
C ASN A 173 -0.28 -22.37 5.01
N ALA A 174 -0.02 -23.60 4.56
CA ALA A 174 0.93 -23.83 3.48
C ALA A 174 0.44 -23.16 2.19
N ASP A 175 1.30 -22.37 1.58
CA ASP A 175 1.04 -21.71 0.30
C ASP A 175 2.29 -21.81 -0.60
N PRO A 176 2.33 -22.82 -1.49
CA PRO A 176 3.47 -23.01 -2.38
C PRO A 176 3.64 -21.89 -3.43
N LYS A 177 2.58 -21.13 -3.74
CA LYS A 177 2.67 -20.04 -4.73
C LYS A 177 3.39 -18.84 -4.10
N GLU A 178 2.92 -18.41 -2.93
CA GLU A 178 3.51 -17.30 -2.19
C GLU A 178 4.94 -17.63 -1.74
N ALA A 179 5.20 -18.89 -1.36
CA ALA A 179 6.55 -19.34 -1.04
C ALA A 179 7.53 -19.11 -2.20
N ARG A 180 7.15 -19.47 -3.44
CA ARG A 180 8.00 -19.25 -4.62
C ARG A 180 8.28 -17.76 -4.86
N TYR A 181 7.32 -16.89 -4.59
CA TYR A 181 7.54 -15.44 -4.65
C TYR A 181 8.61 -15.01 -3.65
N TRP A 182 8.49 -15.40 -2.38
CA TRP A 182 9.48 -15.05 -1.35
C TRP A 182 10.85 -15.68 -1.59
N ALA A 183 10.92 -16.89 -2.15
CA ALA A 183 12.17 -17.50 -2.61
C ALA A 183 12.85 -16.65 -3.68
N HIS A 184 12.08 -16.16 -4.67
CA HIS A 184 12.58 -15.29 -5.72
C HIS A 184 13.08 -13.95 -5.16
N VAL A 185 12.32 -13.33 -4.24
CA VAL A 185 12.72 -12.10 -3.55
C VAL A 185 14.04 -12.31 -2.80
N ALA A 186 14.16 -13.39 -2.03
CA ALA A 186 15.37 -13.73 -1.28
C ALA A 186 16.58 -13.89 -2.20
N ARG A 187 16.41 -14.62 -3.31
CA ARG A 187 17.46 -14.85 -4.30
C ARG A 187 17.95 -13.55 -4.93
N ASN A 188 17.02 -12.72 -5.39
CA ASN A 188 17.35 -11.46 -6.07
C ASN A 188 17.98 -10.43 -5.13
N ALA A 189 17.59 -10.45 -3.85
CA ALA A 189 18.15 -9.58 -2.82
C ALA A 189 19.46 -10.13 -2.20
N GLY A 190 19.97 -11.28 -2.68
CA GLY A 190 21.26 -11.82 -2.27
C GLY A 190 21.27 -12.51 -0.90
N ALA A 191 20.22 -13.26 -0.57
CA ALA A 191 20.15 -14.06 0.66
C ALA A 191 21.38 -14.98 0.78
N ARG A 192 21.91 -15.11 1.99
CA ARG A 192 23.00 -16.05 2.25
C ARG A 192 22.43 -17.46 2.14
N ARG A 193 23.03 -18.28 1.27
CA ARG A 193 22.75 -19.72 1.25
C ARG A 193 23.24 -20.33 2.56
N ILE A 194 22.37 -21.10 3.19
CA ILE A 194 22.65 -21.81 4.44
C ILE A 194 22.43 -23.28 4.19
N GLU A 195 23.50 -24.07 4.41
CA GLU A 195 23.50 -25.48 4.08
C GLU A 195 22.43 -26.27 4.85
N GLY A 196 21.54 -26.98 4.15
CA GLY A 196 20.41 -27.73 4.69
C GLY A 196 19.19 -26.89 5.11
N VAL A 197 19.19 -25.56 4.86
CA VAL A 197 18.06 -24.68 5.23
C VAL A 197 17.50 -23.91 4.02
N TYR A 198 18.35 -23.24 3.23
CA TYR A 198 17.93 -22.47 2.03
C TYR A 198 18.82 -22.73 0.80
N ASP A 199 19.44 -23.90 0.71
CA ASP A 199 20.41 -24.16 -0.37
C ASP A 199 19.82 -24.25 -1.75
N GLU A 200 18.62 -24.81 -1.80
CA GLU A 200 17.90 -25.13 -3.03
C GLU A 200 16.70 -24.21 -3.16
N LEU A 201 16.90 -22.90 -3.02
CA LEU A 201 15.93 -21.95 -3.55
C LEU A 201 15.96 -22.11 -5.07
N PRO A 202 14.88 -22.60 -5.72
CA PRO A 202 14.87 -22.87 -7.16
C PRO A 202 15.07 -21.60 -8.03
#